data_AF-A0A7Y3J1G3-F1
#
_entry.id   AF-A0A7Y3J1G3-F1
#
_cell.length_a   1.000
_cell.length_b   1.000
_cell.length_c   1.000
_cell.angle_alpha   90.00
_cell.angle_beta   90.00
_cell.angle_gamma   90.00
#
_symmetry.space_group_name_H-M   'P 1'
#
loop_
_entity.id
_entity.type
_entity.pdbx_description
1 polymer ?
#
loop_
_entity_poly.entity_id
_entity_poly.type
_entity_poly.pdbx_seq_one_letter_code
_entity_poly.pdbx_strand_id
1 'polypeptide(L)'
;MEQDSVEQDTVYGKIYCANCAHCKVVRVPAGDGSQYLLRIRCAAGKWKTRNGVEKLYKYFTITRRSLLSCESYCSMGDTRGYLRQLRSLLPQKDETYTQNPETLSSR
;
A
#
# COMPACT_ATOMS: atom_id res chain seq x y z
N MET A 1 36.43 7.77 -6.70
CA MET A 1 35.17 7.87 -7.45
C MET A 1 34.14 7.08 -6.66
N GLU A 2 33.43 7.75 -5.76
CA GLU A 2 32.30 7.16 -5.04
C GLU A 2 31.18 6.94 -6.04
N GLN A 3 30.97 5.68 -6.42
CA GLN A 3 29.81 5.26 -7.20
C GLN A 3 28.72 4.89 -6.22
N ASP A 4 27.90 5.89 -5.85
CA ASP A 4 26.66 5.69 -5.12
C ASP A 4 25.64 5.07 -6.11
N SER A 5 25.77 3.75 -6.28
CA SER A 5 24.81 2.94 -7.02
C SER A 5 23.53 2.89 -6.20
N VAL A 6 22.55 3.69 -6.57
CA VAL A 6 21.17 3.50 -6.11
C VAL A 6 20.70 2.17 -6.70
N GLU A 7 21.01 1.06 -6.03
CA GLU A 7 20.42 -0.25 -6.30
C GLU A 7 18.91 -0.07 -6.13
N GLN A 8 18.21 0.09 -7.25
CA GLN A 8 16.76 -0.01 -7.26
C GLN A 8 16.45 -1.44 -6.84
N ASP A 9 16.04 -1.57 -5.59
CA ASP A 9 15.77 -2.84 -4.94
C ASP A 9 14.52 -3.49 -5.55
N THR A 10 14.70 -4.03 -6.75
CA THR A 10 13.69 -4.71 -7.55
C THR A 10 13.82 -6.20 -7.28
N VAL A 11 12.73 -6.82 -6.85
CA VAL A 11 12.72 -8.27 -6.62
C VAL A 11 12.31 -8.92 -7.92
N TYR A 12 13.23 -9.68 -8.54
CA TYR A 12 13.06 -10.30 -9.86
C TYR A 12 12.78 -9.30 -11.00
N GLY A 13 13.40 -8.11 -10.96
CA GLY A 13 13.20 -7.07 -11.98
C GLY A 13 11.80 -6.46 -11.98
N LYS A 14 11.07 -6.59 -10.86
CA LYS A 14 9.75 -5.99 -10.65
C LYS A 14 9.78 -5.04 -9.46
N ILE A 15 9.02 -3.96 -9.59
CA ILE A 15 8.75 -3.04 -8.48
C ILE A 15 7.49 -3.48 -7.74
N TYR A 16 7.48 -3.30 -6.43
CA TYR A 16 6.33 -3.66 -5.59
C TYR A 16 5.68 -2.41 -5.04
N CYS A 17 4.39 -2.27 -5.31
CA CYS A 17 3.63 -1.09 -4.86
C CYS A 17 3.65 -0.94 -3.34
N ALA A 18 3.81 -2.03 -2.59
CA ALA A 18 3.94 -2.00 -1.13
C ALA A 18 5.12 -1.13 -0.68
N ASN A 19 6.26 -1.22 -1.37
CA ASN A 19 7.48 -0.49 -1.02
C ASN A 19 7.53 0.93 -1.63
N CYS A 20 6.43 1.41 -2.19
CA CYS A 20 6.36 2.73 -2.81
C CYS A 20 5.80 3.77 -1.83
N ALA A 21 6.51 4.89 -1.62
CA ALA A 21 6.09 6.00 -0.76
C ALA A 21 4.75 6.63 -1.16
N HIS A 22 4.35 6.48 -2.43
CA HIS A 22 3.06 6.99 -2.92
C HIS A 22 1.89 6.03 -2.65
N CYS A 23 2.13 4.76 -2.34
CA CYS A 23 1.06 3.80 -2.07
C CYS A 23 0.69 3.85 -0.58
N LYS A 24 -0.48 4.41 -0.27
CA LYS A 24 -0.89 4.73 1.11
C LYS A 24 -2.11 3.93 1.53
N VAL A 25 -2.11 3.48 2.79
CA VAL A 25 -3.29 2.87 3.42
C VAL A 25 -4.31 3.97 3.71
N VAL A 26 -5.57 3.72 3.40
CA VAL A 26 -6.71 4.57 3.72
C VAL A 26 -7.82 3.75 4.36
N ARG A 27 -8.56 4.39 5.25
CA ARG A 27 -9.77 3.83 5.86
C ARG A 27 -10.96 4.18 4.97
N VAL A 28 -11.71 3.18 4.58
CA VAL A 28 -12.98 3.35 3.86
C VAL A 28 -14.10 3.00 4.81
N PRO A 29 -15.05 3.92 5.07
CA PRO A 29 -16.21 3.63 5.90
C PRO A 29 -16.95 2.36 5.42
N ALA A 30 -17.37 1.53 6.36
CA ALA A 30 -18.15 0.33 6.09
C ALA A 30 -19.28 0.21 7.13
N GLY A 31 -20.35 -0.49 6.77
CA GLY A 31 -21.49 -0.71 7.67
C GLY A 31 -22.22 0.57 8.05
N ASP A 32 -22.46 0.74 9.35
CA ASP A 32 -23.26 1.81 9.95
C ASP A 32 -22.46 3.03 10.42
N GLY A 33 -21.17 3.11 10.03
CA GLY A 33 -20.28 4.23 10.38
C GLY A 33 -19.42 3.99 11.62
N SER A 34 -19.62 2.89 12.35
CA SER A 34 -18.72 2.43 13.43
C SER A 34 -17.55 1.58 12.92
N GLN A 35 -17.60 1.18 11.65
CA GLN A 35 -16.68 0.24 11.04
C GLN A 35 -15.96 0.84 9.83
N TYR A 36 -14.75 0.33 9.56
CA TYR A 36 -14.00 0.69 8.37
C TYR A 36 -13.22 -0.50 7.79
N LEU A 37 -12.97 -0.42 6.49
CA LEU A 37 -12.12 -1.33 5.76
C LEU A 37 -10.79 -0.65 5.47
N LEU A 38 -9.69 -1.39 5.59
CA LEU A 38 -8.40 -0.91 5.12
C LEU A 38 -8.26 -1.16 3.62
N ARG A 39 -7.92 -0.09 2.91
CA ARG A 39 -7.65 -0.08 1.47
C ARG A 39 -6.32 0.58 1.19
N ILE A 40 -5.73 0.29 0.04
CA ILE A 40 -4.58 1.04 -0.46
C ILE A 40 -5.02 1.90 -1.63
N ARG A 41 -4.50 3.13 -1.67
CA ARG A 41 -4.57 4.03 -2.81
C ARG A 41 -3.18 4.42 -3.30
N CYS A 42 -3.09 4.94 -4.52
CA CYS A 42 -1.85 5.53 -5.03
C CYS A 42 -1.98 7.06 -5.03
N ALA A 43 -1.27 7.73 -4.14
CA ALA A 43 -1.26 9.19 -4.05
C ALA A 43 -0.73 9.89 -5.31
N ALA A 44 0.08 9.20 -6.11
CA ALA A 44 0.51 9.68 -7.44
C ALA A 44 -0.58 9.49 -8.53
N GLY A 45 -1.77 8.98 -8.18
CA GLY A 45 -2.90 8.87 -9.10
C GLY A 45 -2.74 7.83 -10.22
N LYS A 46 -1.77 6.91 -10.11
CA LYS A 46 -1.51 5.89 -11.14
C LYS A 46 -2.58 4.80 -11.20
N TRP A 47 -3.48 4.73 -10.21
CA TRP A 47 -4.53 3.70 -10.14
C TRP A 47 -5.87 4.34 -10.45
N LYS A 48 -6.30 4.24 -11.72
CA LYS A 48 -7.60 4.73 -12.17
C LYS A 48 -8.36 3.59 -12.84
N THR A 49 -9.66 3.60 -12.64
CA THR A 49 -10.59 2.76 -13.40
C THR A 49 -10.76 3.32 -14.81
N ARG A 50 -11.45 2.59 -15.69
CA ARG A 50 -11.76 3.06 -17.06
C ARG A 50 -12.49 4.41 -17.08
N ASN A 51 -13.25 4.71 -16.02
CA ASN A 51 -14.01 5.96 -15.87
C ASN A 51 -13.20 7.07 -15.18
N GLY A 52 -11.90 6.89 -14.96
CA GLY A 52 -11.04 7.89 -14.33
C GLY A 52 -11.11 7.96 -12.80
N VAL A 53 -12.07 7.28 -12.17
CA VAL A 53 -12.20 7.21 -10.70
C VAL A 53 -11.01 6.44 -10.11
N GLU A 54 -10.48 6.94 -8.98
CA GLU A 54 -9.39 6.29 -8.27
C GLU A 54 -9.78 4.85 -7.87
N LYS A 55 -8.89 3.91 -8.18
CA LYS A 55 -9.06 2.51 -7.81
C LYS A 55 -8.40 2.22 -6.48
N LEU A 56 -9.19 1.76 -5.51
CA LEU A 56 -8.74 1.29 -4.22
C LEU A 56 -8.57 -0.24 -4.24
N TYR A 57 -7.46 -0.73 -3.69
CA TYR A 57 -7.20 -2.17 -3.57
C TYR A 57 -7.35 -2.64 -2.13
N LYS A 58 -7.67 -3.92 -1.93
CA LYS A 58 -7.69 -4.56 -0.60
C LYS A 58 -6.29 -4.52 0.02
N TYR A 59 -6.23 -4.38 1.34
CA TYR A 59 -4.96 -4.16 2.02
C TYR A 59 -3.94 -5.28 1.76
N PHE A 60 -4.36 -6.55 1.92
CA PHE A 60 -3.49 -7.72 1.71
C PHE A 60 -3.00 -7.88 0.26
N THR A 61 -3.69 -7.29 -0.73
CA THR A 61 -3.32 -7.40 -2.16
C THR A 61 -1.99 -6.72 -2.46
N ILE A 62 -1.59 -5.74 -1.65
CA ILE A 62 -0.40 -4.92 -1.93
C ILE A 62 0.90 -5.74 -1.92
N THR A 63 0.96 -6.80 -1.11
CA THR A 63 2.15 -7.68 -0.97
C THR A 63 2.42 -8.57 -2.18
N ARG A 64 1.40 -8.73 -3.03
CA ARG A 64 1.44 -9.54 -4.26
C ARG A 64 1.45 -8.67 -5.51
N ARG A 65 1.14 -7.39 -5.39
CA ARG A 65 1.06 -6.45 -6.51
C ARG A 65 2.46 -5.99 -6.90
N SER A 66 2.93 -6.51 -8.02
CA SER A 66 4.15 -6.10 -8.68
C SER A 66 3.87 -5.49 -10.05
N LEU A 67 4.69 -4.54 -10.49
CA LEU A 67 4.67 -3.96 -11.83
C LEU A 67 6.06 -4.06 -12.45
N LEU A 68 6.15 -3.98 -13.77
CA LEU A 68 7.44 -3.90 -14.46
C LEU A 68 8.09 -2.53 -14.26
N SER A 69 7.29 -1.46 -14.36
CA SER A 69 7.76 -0.09 -14.18
C SER A 69 6.63 0.82 -13.71
N CYS A 70 7.01 1.92 -13.06
CA CYS A 70 6.12 3.02 -12.70
C CYS A 70 6.98 4.28 -12.56
N GLU A 71 6.65 5.32 -13.32
CA GLU A 71 7.39 6.60 -13.34
C GLU A 71 7.40 7.32 -11.99
N SER A 72 6.38 7.07 -11.17
CA SER A 72 6.25 7.67 -9.84
C SER A 72 6.62 6.67 -8.75
N TYR A 73 7.43 5.66 -9.05
CA TYR A 73 7.91 4.74 -8.03
C TYR A 73 9.01 5.40 -7.20
N CYS A 74 8.85 5.36 -5.88
CA CYS A 74 9.83 5.84 -4.93
C CYS A 74 9.98 4.78 -3.84
N SER A 75 11.08 4.02 -3.88
CA SER A 75 11.36 2.94 -2.92
C SER A 75 11.63 3.50 -1.52
N MET A 76 11.05 2.86 -0.50
CA MET A 76 11.22 3.26 0.90
C MET A 76 12.33 2.49 1.65
N GLY A 77 13.11 1.66 0.97
CA GLY A 77 14.17 0.84 1.57
C GLY A 77 14.14 -0.60 1.03
N ASP A 78 14.55 -1.56 1.87
CA ASP A 78 14.63 -3.00 1.53
C ASP A 78 13.25 -3.57 1.14
N THR A 79 13.06 -3.78 -0.16
CA THR A 79 11.82 -4.32 -0.71
C THR A 79 11.58 -5.75 -0.24
N ARG A 80 12.62 -6.59 -0.22
CA ARG A 80 12.47 -8.03 0.02
C ARG A 80 12.14 -8.31 1.48
N GLY A 81 12.88 -7.70 2.41
CA GLY A 81 12.62 -7.81 3.85
C GLY A 81 11.26 -7.24 4.22
N TYR A 82 10.93 -6.06 3.69
CA TYR A 82 9.64 -5.41 3.95
C TYR A 82 8.45 -6.25 3.46
N LEU A 83 8.51 -6.80 2.23
CA LEU A 83 7.45 -7.67 1.72
C LEU A 83 7.29 -8.95 2.53
N ARG A 84 8.38 -9.53 3.03
CA ARG A 84 8.33 -10.72 3.90
C ARG A 84 7.59 -10.40 5.19
N GLN A 85 7.93 -9.29 5.85
CA GLN A 85 7.27 -8.85 7.08
C GLN A 85 5.79 -8.55 6.84
N LEU A 86 5.46 -7.79 5.79
CA LEU A 86 4.06 -7.50 5.46
C LEU A 86 3.23 -8.77 5.22
N ARG A 87 3.76 -9.78 4.54
CA ARG A 87 3.03 -11.04 4.33
C ARG A 87 2.78 -11.81 5.62
N SER A 88 3.63 -11.63 6.63
CA SER A 88 3.46 -12.24 7.95
C SER A 88 2.49 -11.47 8.84
N LEU A 89 2.43 -10.14 8.70
CA LEU A 89 1.63 -9.26 9.55
C LEU A 89 0.23 -9.00 9.01
N LEU A 90 0.07 -8.95 7.67
CA LEU A 90 -1.21 -8.62 7.06
C LEU A 90 -2.18 -9.81 7.08
N PRO A 91 -3.49 -9.54 7.26
CA PRO A 91 -4.49 -10.58 7.21
C PRO A 91 -4.56 -11.22 5.82
N GLN A 92 -4.92 -12.51 5.76
CA GLN A 92 -5.07 -13.24 4.49
C GLN A 92 -6.37 -12.90 3.75
N LYS A 93 -7.32 -12.27 4.44
CA LYS A 93 -8.63 -11.90 3.93
C LYS A 93 -8.92 -10.43 4.20
N ASP A 94 -10.03 -9.98 3.62
CA ASP A 94 -10.55 -8.64 3.89
C ASP A 94 -11.16 -8.62 5.28
N GLU A 95 -10.74 -7.68 6.12
CA GLU A 95 -11.19 -7.55 7.50
C GLU A 95 -11.84 -6.20 7.72
N THR A 96 -12.95 -6.22 8.46
CA THR A 96 -13.63 -5.04 8.95
C THR A 96 -13.10 -4.71 10.33
N TYR A 97 -12.69 -3.46 10.51
CA TYR A 97 -12.18 -2.94 11.77
C TYR A 97 -13.23 -2.04 12.40
N THR A 98 -13.37 -2.12 13.71
CA THR A 98 -14.23 -1.19 14.47
C THR A 98 -13.41 0.02 14.88
N GLN A 99 -13.96 1.21 14.67
CA GLN A 99 -13.36 2.46 15.13
C GLN A 99 -13.51 2.53 16.66
N ASN A 100 -12.39 2.44 17.40
CA ASN A 100 -12.45 2.63 18.85
C ASN A 100 -12.72 4.13 19.14
N PRO A 101 -13.89 4.49 19.72
CA PRO A 101 -14.25 5.88 19.98
C PRO A 101 -13.26 6.61 20.90
N GLU A 102 -12.49 5.91 21.74
CA GLU A 102 -11.52 6.54 22.65
C GLU A 102 -10.36 7.24 21.93
N THR A 103 -10.03 6.83 20.70
CA THR A 103 -8.92 7.44 19.93
C THR A 103 -9.26 8.80 19.32
N LEU A 104 -10.53 9.24 19.40
CA LEU A 104 -10.99 10.53 18.89
C LEU A 104 -11.06 11.62 19.98
N SER A 105 -10.93 11.27 21.26
CA SER A 105 -11.05 12.20 22.39
C SER A 105 -9.73 12.79 22.89
N SER A 106 -8.69 12.81 22.05
CA SER A 106 -7.41 13.48 22.34
C SER A 106 -6.98 14.38 21.19
N ARG A 107 -7.82 15.37 20.88
CA ARG A 107 -7.43 16.64 20.25
C ARG A 107 -8.29 17.77 20.80
#